data_AF-A0AAD4Q1E8-F1
#
_entry.id   AF-A0AAD4Q1E8-F1
#
_cell.length_a   1.000
_cell.length_b   1.000
_cell.length_c   1.000
_cell.angle_alpha   90.00
_cell.angle_beta   90.00
_cell.angle_gamma   90.00
#
_symmetry.space_group_name_H-M   'P 1'
#
loop_
_entity.id
_entity.type
_entity.pdbx_description
1 polymer ?
#
loop_
_entity_poly.entity_id
_entity_poly.type
_entity_poly.pdbx_seq_one_letter_code
_entity_poly.pdbx_strand_id
1 'polypeptide(L)'
;MEGVFSMCCATNRASPPGADATGIYNSSTRDICLSNGLCENVFHDTTTEAVESLYWRNSCSNESWEDGNCLNECMEEGASEMTPCDKEAGGNSTTWCCGHANTSCCESNPITLSPTLYRFSSTTSASASPFTVTVTSHPTSSQPAAQSSPVQTSSSGVSSGTKAAIALGVVLGAVVVLSLAGFFMLWMRIPKKPEYISPPVPLYKRHYQAKDIKHPQELSVYRAAHEMPVDQRPRGY
;
A
#
# COMPACT_ATOMS: atom_id res chain seq x y z
N MET A 1 -5.23 13.46 13.34
CA MET A 1 -5.90 13.01 12.11
C MET A 1 -5.78 11.50 12.10
N GLU A 2 -6.76 10.81 12.68
CA GLU A 2 -6.81 9.35 12.68
C GLU A 2 -7.48 8.94 11.37
N GLY A 3 -6.73 8.26 10.50
CA GLY A 3 -7.20 7.84 9.18
C GLY A 3 -8.28 6.77 9.33
N VAL A 4 -9.51 7.10 8.96
CA VAL A 4 -10.64 6.17 8.96
C VAL A 4 -10.78 5.52 7.58
N PHE A 5 -9.73 4.85 7.15
CA PHE A 5 -9.78 4.07 5.92
C PHE A 5 -9.57 2.62 6.30
N SER A 6 -10.49 1.74 5.91
CA SER A 6 -10.40 0.29 6.16
C SER A 6 -9.29 -0.38 5.34
N MET A 7 -8.38 0.39 4.75
CA MET A 7 -7.29 -0.08 3.90
C MET A 7 -6.08 -0.47 4.76
N CYS A 8 -5.61 -1.70 4.58
CA CYS A 8 -4.53 -2.29 5.34
C CYS A 8 -3.16 -1.90 4.76
N CYS A 9 -2.75 -0.64 4.93
CA CYS A 9 -1.40 -0.21 4.57
C CYS A 9 -0.33 -0.80 5.52
N ALA A 10 0.90 -0.97 5.04
CA ALA A 10 2.01 -1.49 5.83
C ALA A 10 2.63 -0.41 6.74
N THR A 11 1.81 0.14 7.63
CA THR A 11 2.15 1.25 8.55
C THR A 11 3.04 0.81 9.72
N ASN A 12 3.29 -0.48 9.90
CA ASN A 12 4.09 -1.04 10.99
C ASN A 12 5.53 -1.38 10.59
N ARG A 13 5.98 -1.01 9.38
CA ARG A 13 7.37 -1.23 8.94
C ARG A 13 8.34 -0.37 9.76
N ALA A 14 9.53 -0.91 10.01
CA ALA A 14 10.55 -0.28 10.84
C ALA A 14 11.13 1.00 10.22
N SER A 15 11.37 0.98 8.90
CA SER A 15 11.93 2.12 8.17
C SER A 15 10.87 3.22 8.02
N PRO A 16 11.15 4.48 8.38
CA PRO A 16 10.21 5.58 8.15
C PRO A 16 10.02 5.85 6.65
N PRO A 17 8.94 6.57 6.26
CA PRO A 17 8.80 7.06 4.90
C PRO A 17 10.00 7.93 4.50
N GLY A 18 10.49 7.77 3.27
CA GLY A 18 11.65 8.47 2.73
C GLY A 18 13.01 7.93 3.17
N ALA A 19 13.06 6.83 3.94
CA ALA A 19 14.32 6.16 4.24
C ALA A 19 14.96 5.56 2.97
N ASP A 20 16.27 5.35 3.02
CA ASP A 20 17.02 4.74 1.93
C ASP A 20 16.49 3.33 1.61
N ALA A 21 16.27 3.08 0.33
CA ALA A 21 16.00 1.76 -0.20
C ALA A 21 17.30 0.92 -0.16
N THR A 22 17.59 0.31 0.99
CA THR A 22 18.76 -0.57 1.13
C THR A 22 18.35 -2.05 1.05
N GLY A 23 18.54 -2.72 -0.09
CA GLY A 23 18.50 -4.19 -0.18
C GLY A 23 17.79 -4.76 -1.41
N ILE A 24 17.53 -6.07 -1.41
CA ILE A 24 16.86 -6.77 -2.54
C ILE A 24 15.36 -6.39 -2.65
N TYR A 25 14.79 -5.79 -1.60
CA TYR A 25 13.40 -5.33 -1.53
C TYR A 25 13.35 -3.81 -1.30
N ASN A 26 13.78 -3.05 -2.31
CA ASN A 26 14.00 -1.59 -2.34
C ASN A 26 12.79 -0.67 -2.03
N SER A 27 11.74 -1.15 -1.37
CA SER A 27 10.50 -0.39 -1.14
C SER A 27 9.83 -0.72 0.21
N SER A 28 10.63 -1.10 1.21
CA SER A 28 10.11 -1.51 2.52
C SER A 28 10.06 -0.37 3.54
N THR A 29 9.84 0.87 3.10
CA THR A 29 9.52 1.97 4.02
C THR A 29 8.09 1.84 4.53
N ARG A 30 7.79 2.45 5.66
CA ARG A 30 6.43 2.52 6.20
C ARG A 30 5.51 3.26 5.23
N ASP A 31 4.36 2.67 4.94
CA ASP A 31 3.37 3.29 4.07
C ASP A 31 2.67 4.48 4.76
N ILE A 32 2.25 5.44 3.94
CA ILE A 32 1.40 6.57 4.30
C ILE A 32 0.00 6.28 3.77
N CYS A 33 -1.01 6.31 4.64
CA CYS A 33 -2.40 6.16 4.22
C CYS A 33 -2.91 7.46 3.57
N LEU A 34 -3.29 7.39 2.30
CA LEU A 34 -3.88 8.51 1.56
C LEU A 34 -5.39 8.59 1.77
N SER A 35 -5.93 9.79 1.63
CA SER A 35 -7.37 10.04 1.83
C SER A 35 -8.25 9.37 0.80
N ASN A 36 -7.73 9.08 -0.39
CA ASN A 36 -8.37 8.32 -1.45
C ASN A 36 -8.23 6.80 -1.26
N GLY A 37 -7.81 6.34 -0.06
CA GLY A 37 -7.65 4.93 0.33
C GLY A 37 -6.48 4.19 -0.30
N LEU A 38 -5.58 4.88 -1.01
CA LEU A 38 -4.32 4.31 -1.43
C LEU A 38 -3.28 4.32 -0.30
N CYS A 39 -2.30 3.44 -0.41
CA CYS A 39 -1.12 3.40 0.44
C CYS A 39 0.06 3.94 -0.37
N GLU A 40 0.66 5.03 0.08
CA GLU A 40 1.86 5.59 -0.53
C GLU A 40 3.11 5.09 0.18
N ASN A 41 4.03 4.50 -0.58
CA ASN A 41 5.33 4.09 -0.12
C ASN A 41 6.39 5.05 -0.66
N VAL A 42 6.95 5.89 0.22
CA VAL A 42 8.00 6.86 -0.15
C VAL A 42 9.36 6.31 0.24
N PHE A 43 10.33 6.31 -0.65
CA PHE A 43 11.70 5.87 -0.36
C PHE A 43 12.73 6.70 -1.12
N HIS A 44 13.97 6.70 -0.62
CA HIS A 44 15.09 7.34 -1.29
C HIS A 44 15.89 6.28 -2.06
N ASP A 45 15.92 6.38 -3.39
CA ASP A 45 16.72 5.50 -4.23
C ASP A 45 18.18 5.97 -4.21
N THR A 46 19.02 5.22 -3.52
CA THR A 46 20.46 5.48 -3.39
C THR A 46 21.22 5.44 -4.72
N THR A 47 20.64 4.84 -5.77
CA THR A 47 21.26 4.75 -7.11
C THR A 47 21.08 6.04 -7.90
N THR A 48 19.88 6.62 -7.82
CA THR A 48 19.50 7.82 -8.57
C THR A 48 19.57 9.09 -7.71
N GLU A 49 19.75 8.96 -6.40
CA GLU A 49 19.64 10.02 -5.39
C GLU A 49 18.28 10.74 -5.44
N ALA A 50 17.26 10.05 -5.95
CA ALA A 50 15.91 10.57 -6.07
C ALA A 50 15.00 10.03 -4.96
N VAL A 51 14.02 10.84 -4.57
CA VAL A 51 12.92 10.37 -3.73
C VAL A 51 11.80 9.88 -4.65
N GLU A 52 11.44 8.62 -4.51
CA GLU A 52 10.38 7.98 -5.29
C GLU A 52 9.18 7.63 -4.40
N SER A 53 7.99 7.63 -5.02
CA SER A 53 6.75 7.19 -4.40
C SER A 53 6.12 6.07 -5.22
N LEU A 54 5.75 4.97 -4.56
CA LEU A 54 4.91 3.92 -5.12
C LEU A 54 3.54 3.96 -4.46
N TYR A 55 2.49 3.72 -5.23
CA TYR A 55 1.12 3.73 -4.71
C TYR A 55 0.53 2.34 -4.81
N TRP A 56 -0.13 1.92 -3.75
CA TRP A 56 -0.65 0.57 -3.61
C TRP A 56 -2.11 0.62 -3.19
N ARG A 57 -2.92 -0.18 -3.87
CA ARG A 57 -4.22 -0.60 -3.38
C ARG A 57 -4.01 -1.91 -2.62
N ASN A 58 -4.07 -1.84 -1.30
CA ASN A 58 -3.88 -3.00 -0.41
C ASN A 58 -5.22 -3.68 -0.06
N SER A 59 -5.17 -4.72 0.79
CA SER A 59 -6.37 -5.40 1.28
C SER A 59 -7.24 -4.48 2.14
N CYS A 60 -8.53 -4.80 2.21
CA CYS A 60 -9.44 -4.18 3.16
C CYS A 60 -9.57 -5.01 4.43
N SER A 61 -9.73 -4.34 5.58
CA SER A 61 -10.09 -4.98 6.83
C SER A 61 -11.53 -5.50 6.84
N ASN A 62 -12.39 -4.99 5.94
CA ASN A 62 -13.72 -5.52 5.72
C ASN A 62 -13.74 -6.43 4.48
N GLU A 63 -14.08 -7.70 4.68
CA GLU A 63 -14.17 -8.71 3.61
C GLU A 63 -15.30 -8.45 2.63
N SER A 64 -16.36 -7.72 3.00
CA SER A 64 -17.50 -7.49 2.11
C SER A 64 -17.18 -6.49 1.01
N TRP A 65 -16.23 -5.56 1.21
CA TRP A 65 -15.98 -4.40 0.34
C TRP A 65 -17.21 -3.50 0.06
N GLU A 66 -18.37 -3.80 0.66
CA GLU A 66 -19.67 -3.21 0.35
C GLU A 66 -19.94 -1.89 1.08
N ASP A 67 -19.24 -1.63 2.19
CA ASP A 67 -19.51 -0.48 3.05
C ASP A 67 -19.00 0.87 2.48
N GLY A 68 -18.43 0.86 1.27
CA GLY A 68 -17.82 2.05 0.65
C GLY A 68 -16.55 2.54 1.35
N ASN A 69 -16.05 1.80 2.33
CA ASN A 69 -14.84 2.12 3.10
C ASN A 69 -13.57 1.48 2.52
N CYS A 70 -13.71 0.71 1.44
CA CYS A 70 -12.64 -0.04 0.80
C CYS A 70 -12.53 0.36 -0.67
N LEU A 71 -11.31 0.46 -1.20
CA LEU A 71 -11.09 0.73 -2.62
C LEU A 71 -11.26 -0.56 -3.46
N ASN A 72 -12.42 -0.78 -4.06
CA ASN A 72 -12.75 -1.99 -4.82
C ASN A 72 -12.17 -2.04 -6.25
N GLU A 73 -11.18 -1.21 -6.55
CA GLU A 73 -10.56 -1.13 -7.87
C GLU A 73 -9.30 -2.01 -7.96
N CYS A 74 -8.95 -2.46 -9.17
CA CYS A 74 -7.76 -3.26 -9.46
C CYS A 74 -7.65 -4.61 -8.71
N MET A 75 -8.76 -5.37 -8.55
CA MET A 75 -8.86 -6.56 -7.69
C MET A 75 -8.12 -7.84 -8.14
N GLU A 76 -6.97 -7.77 -8.80
CA GLU A 76 -6.27 -8.94 -9.40
C GLU A 76 -5.54 -9.87 -8.40
N GLU A 77 -6.05 -10.01 -7.18
CA GLU A 77 -5.47 -10.73 -6.02
C GLU A 77 -4.43 -9.93 -5.22
N GLY A 78 -4.70 -9.76 -3.91
CA GLY A 78 -3.78 -9.14 -2.97
C GLY A 78 -3.57 -7.64 -3.16
N ALA A 79 -2.33 -7.20 -2.95
CA ALA A 79 -1.91 -5.82 -3.11
C ALA A 79 -1.62 -5.54 -4.59
N SER A 80 -2.15 -4.43 -5.11
CA SER A 80 -1.98 -4.04 -6.50
C SER A 80 -1.34 -2.66 -6.58
N GLU A 81 -0.27 -2.54 -7.36
CA GLU A 81 0.33 -1.23 -7.65
C GLU A 81 -0.63 -0.37 -8.47
N MET A 82 -0.60 0.93 -8.20
CA MET A 82 -1.41 1.95 -8.84
C MET A 82 -0.49 3.01 -9.43
N THR A 83 -0.67 3.32 -10.70
CA THR A 83 0.08 4.38 -11.39
C THR A 83 -0.80 5.61 -11.53
N PRO A 84 -0.42 6.79 -11.01
CA PRO A 84 -1.18 8.01 -11.23
C PRO A 84 -1.07 8.46 -12.69
N CYS A 85 -2.17 8.93 -13.26
CA CYS A 85 -2.17 9.49 -14.61
C CYS A 85 -1.59 10.90 -14.66
N ASP A 86 -1.78 11.67 -13.58
CA ASP A 86 -1.09 12.93 -13.36
C ASP A 86 0.13 12.70 -12.46
N LYS A 87 1.30 12.64 -13.08
CA LYS A 87 2.58 12.42 -12.38
C LYS A 87 2.96 13.57 -11.46
N GLU A 88 2.54 14.80 -11.77
CA GLU A 88 2.85 15.98 -10.96
C GLU A 88 1.99 16.00 -9.69
N ALA A 89 0.74 15.55 -9.80
CA ALA A 89 -0.16 15.43 -8.65
C ALA A 89 0.21 14.26 -7.71
N GLY A 90 0.82 13.19 -8.23
CA GLY A 90 1.23 12.02 -7.46
C GLY A 90 0.05 11.41 -6.68
N GLY A 91 0.17 11.32 -5.35
CA GLY A 91 -0.88 10.84 -4.44
C GLY A 91 -2.20 11.62 -4.52
N ASN A 92 -2.18 12.84 -5.04
CA ASN A 92 -3.36 13.69 -5.24
C ASN A 92 -4.01 13.53 -6.62
N SER A 93 -3.51 12.63 -7.47
CA SER A 93 -4.13 12.39 -8.77
C SER A 93 -5.58 11.92 -8.61
N THR A 94 -6.47 12.35 -9.49
CA THR A 94 -7.87 11.90 -9.52
C THR A 94 -8.07 10.69 -10.43
N THR A 95 -7.10 10.40 -11.30
CA THR A 95 -7.16 9.32 -12.28
C THR A 95 -5.95 8.41 -12.18
N TRP A 96 -6.20 7.11 -12.23
CA TRP A 96 -5.22 6.09 -11.91
C TRP A 96 -5.32 4.89 -12.84
N CYS A 97 -4.22 4.16 -12.96
CA CYS A 97 -4.12 2.90 -13.68
C CYS A 97 -3.71 1.77 -12.74
N CYS A 98 -4.29 0.59 -12.96
CA CYS A 98 -3.79 -0.63 -12.34
C CYS A 98 -2.44 -1.02 -12.95
N GLY A 99 -1.51 -1.43 -12.09
CA GLY A 99 -0.22 -2.01 -12.47
C GLY A 99 0.93 -1.02 -12.36
N HIS A 100 2.13 -1.61 -12.24
CA HIS A 100 3.40 -0.90 -12.13
C HIS A 100 3.71 -0.11 -13.41
N ALA A 101 4.02 1.18 -13.25
CA ALA A 101 4.42 2.10 -14.33
C ALA A 101 3.47 2.10 -15.54
N ASN A 102 2.20 1.73 -15.36
CA ASN A 102 1.25 1.60 -16.44
C ASN A 102 0.56 2.93 -16.72
N THR A 103 1.11 3.75 -17.62
CA THR A 103 0.46 5.00 -18.05
C THR A 103 -0.45 4.83 -19.26
N SER A 104 -0.44 3.65 -19.90
CA SER A 104 -1.19 3.41 -21.14
C SER A 104 -2.72 3.44 -20.94
N CYS A 105 -3.18 3.13 -19.73
CA CYS A 105 -4.61 3.16 -19.42
C CYS A 105 -5.15 4.60 -19.30
N CYS A 106 -4.28 5.59 -19.08
CA CYS A 106 -4.69 6.97 -18.80
C CYS A 106 -5.45 7.63 -19.94
N GLU A 107 -5.17 7.21 -21.17
CA GLU A 107 -5.84 7.73 -22.38
C GLU A 107 -7.07 6.90 -22.77
N SER A 108 -7.16 5.67 -22.28
CA SER A 108 -8.20 4.72 -22.71
C SER A 108 -9.27 4.52 -21.65
N ASN A 109 -8.90 4.00 -20.48
CA ASN A 109 -9.81 3.64 -19.40
C ASN A 109 -9.17 3.89 -18.03
N PRO A 110 -8.94 5.16 -17.62
CA PRO A 110 -8.46 5.45 -16.28
C PRO A 110 -9.54 5.19 -15.24
N ILE A 111 -9.12 4.70 -14.08
CA ILE A 111 -9.97 4.61 -12.89
C ILE A 111 -10.01 5.99 -12.24
N THR A 112 -11.20 6.49 -11.94
CA THR A 112 -11.36 7.77 -11.25
C THR A 112 -11.53 7.53 -9.76
N LEU A 113 -10.59 8.02 -8.96
CA LEU A 113 -10.67 7.97 -7.50
C LEU A 113 -11.15 9.31 -6.95
N SER A 114 -12.07 9.26 -6.00
CA SER A 114 -12.43 10.45 -5.22
C SER A 114 -11.22 10.90 -4.40
N PRO A 115 -10.95 12.22 -4.27
CA PRO A 115 -9.89 12.75 -3.40
C PRO A 115 -10.01 12.26 -1.95
N THR A 116 -11.21 11.89 -1.54
CA THR A 116 -11.47 11.25 -0.25
C THR A 116 -12.42 10.07 -0.46
N LEU A 117 -11.99 8.87 -0.08
CA LEU A 117 -12.75 7.63 -0.26
C LEU A 117 -14.05 7.64 0.58
N TYR A 118 -14.15 8.51 1.60
CA TYR A 118 -15.38 8.67 2.36
C TYR A 118 -15.59 10.09 2.90
N ARG A 119 -16.80 10.61 2.78
CA ARG A 119 -17.31 11.68 3.66
C ARG A 119 -18.12 10.98 4.73
N PHE A 120 -17.70 11.09 5.99
CA PHE A 120 -18.64 10.89 7.08
C PHE A 120 -19.81 11.85 6.85
N SER A 121 -21.00 11.32 6.54
CA SER A 121 -22.21 12.01 6.94
C SER A 121 -22.14 12.05 8.46
N SER A 122 -21.57 13.13 8.99
CA SER A 122 -21.60 13.44 10.41
C SER A 122 -23.06 13.63 10.78
N THR A 123 -23.75 12.54 11.09
CA THR A 123 -24.96 12.57 11.89
C THR A 123 -24.47 12.82 13.31
N THR A 124 -24.12 14.07 13.58
CA THR A 124 -23.86 14.58 14.91
C THR A 124 -25.19 14.56 15.67
N SER A 125 -25.64 13.39 16.09
CA SER A 125 -26.63 13.30 17.16
C SER A 125 -25.90 13.60 18.46
N ALA A 126 -25.69 14.90 18.71
CA ALA A 126 -25.27 15.39 20.01
C ALA A 126 -26.41 15.16 21.01
N SER A 127 -26.50 13.94 21.55
CA SER A 127 -27.28 13.68 22.75
C SER A 127 -26.32 13.77 23.93
N ALA A 128 -26.12 14.99 24.42
CA ALA A 128 -25.43 15.23 25.68
C ALA A 128 -26.28 14.66 26.82
N SER A 129 -26.01 13.42 27.23
CA SER A 129 -26.45 12.90 28.52
C SER A 129 -25.32 13.12 29.54
N PRO A 130 -25.55 13.90 30.62
CA PRO A 130 -24.55 14.02 31.67
C PRO A 130 -24.45 12.70 32.44
N PHE A 131 -23.35 11.96 32.22
CA PHE A 131 -22.99 10.85 33.09
C PHE A 131 -22.49 11.40 34.42
N THR A 132 -23.34 11.29 35.43
CA THR A 132 -22.97 11.53 36.83
C THR A 132 -22.28 10.26 37.32
N VAL A 133 -20.99 10.36 37.65
CA VAL A 133 -20.20 9.22 38.13
C VAL A 133 -20.50 9.04 39.62
N THR A 134 -21.44 8.18 39.97
CA THR A 134 -21.69 7.78 41.36
C THR A 134 -20.83 6.56 41.70
N VAL A 135 -19.74 6.79 42.43
CA VAL A 135 -18.90 5.73 43.00
C VAL A 135 -19.70 5.05 44.10
N THR A 136 -20.21 3.84 43.83
CA THR A 136 -20.86 2.98 44.83
C THR A 136 -19.97 1.77 45.10
N SER A 137 -19.48 1.69 46.33
CA SER A 137 -18.73 0.56 46.88
C SER A 137 -19.64 -0.66 47.05
N HIS A 138 -19.26 -1.79 46.45
CA HIS A 138 -19.89 -3.08 46.72
C HIS A 138 -19.07 -3.86 47.77
N PRO A 139 -19.70 -4.36 48.85
CA PRO A 139 -19.10 -5.38 49.68
C PRO A 139 -19.28 -6.78 49.05
N THR A 140 -18.25 -7.58 49.26
CA THR A 140 -18.15 -9.02 48.99
C THR A 140 -19.29 -9.79 49.67
N SER A 141 -20.00 -10.64 48.92
CA SER A 141 -20.87 -11.67 49.51
C SER A 141 -20.80 -12.97 48.72
N SER A 142 -20.54 -14.04 49.47
CA SER A 142 -20.39 -15.45 49.12
C SER A 142 -21.68 -16.15 48.67
N GLN A 143 -21.51 -17.18 47.80
CA GLN A 143 -22.20 -18.49 47.63
C GLN A 143 -23.48 -18.82 48.46
N PRO A 144 -24.40 -19.77 48.09
CA PRO A 144 -24.24 -20.85 47.08
C PRO A 144 -25.49 -21.34 46.28
N ALA A 145 -25.19 -22.25 45.33
CA ALA A 145 -25.89 -23.48 44.90
C ALA A 145 -27.31 -23.50 44.27
N ALA A 146 -27.31 -24.05 43.05
CA ALA A 146 -28.18 -25.06 42.45
C ALA A 146 -29.68 -24.77 42.25
N GLN A 147 -30.10 -24.68 40.98
CA GLN A 147 -31.34 -25.32 40.53
C GLN A 147 -31.30 -25.69 39.05
N SER A 148 -31.50 -26.98 38.82
CA SER A 148 -31.65 -27.68 37.55
C SER A 148 -33.00 -27.45 36.89
N SER A 149 -33.03 -27.32 35.56
CA SER A 149 -33.95 -28.06 34.67
C SER A 149 -33.59 -27.88 33.19
N PRO A 150 -33.95 -28.85 32.32
CA PRO A 150 -33.44 -28.99 30.96
C PRO A 150 -34.41 -28.39 29.93
N VAL A 151 -34.19 -28.71 28.64
CA VAL A 151 -35.10 -28.50 27.48
C VAL A 151 -34.81 -27.16 26.76
N GLN A 152 -34.50 -27.08 25.46
CA GLN A 152 -35.08 -27.80 24.32
C GLN A 152 -34.08 -27.84 23.16
N THR A 153 -33.91 -29.03 22.59
CA THR A 153 -33.25 -29.28 21.31
C THR A 153 -34.20 -28.88 20.18
N SER A 154 -33.82 -27.91 19.36
CA SER A 154 -34.46 -27.63 18.08
C SER A 154 -33.49 -27.96 16.94
N SER A 155 -33.55 -29.22 16.52
CA SER A 155 -33.04 -29.67 15.24
C SER A 155 -34.03 -29.26 14.14
N SER A 156 -33.65 -28.29 13.31
CA SER A 156 -34.39 -27.97 12.09
C SER A 156 -33.50 -28.18 10.86
N GLY A 157 -33.69 -29.35 10.24
CA GLY A 157 -33.99 -29.42 8.81
C GLY A 157 -32.86 -29.11 7.83
N VAL A 158 -31.89 -30.03 7.69
CA VAL A 158 -31.13 -30.16 6.44
C VAL A 158 -32.03 -30.87 5.43
N SER A 159 -32.56 -30.07 4.50
CA SER A 159 -33.39 -30.52 3.38
C SER A 159 -32.70 -31.64 2.60
N SER A 160 -33.38 -32.78 2.51
CA SER A 160 -32.97 -33.97 1.76
C SER A 160 -33.23 -33.79 0.27
N GLY A 161 -32.49 -32.88 -0.38
CA GLY A 161 -32.73 -32.47 -1.77
C GLY A 161 -31.49 -32.41 -2.66
N THR A 162 -30.38 -33.09 -2.35
CA THR A 162 -29.17 -33.05 -3.20
C THR A 162 -28.39 -34.36 -3.17
N LYS A 163 -29.06 -35.48 -3.45
CA LYS A 163 -28.43 -36.80 -3.59
C LYS A 163 -28.78 -37.43 -4.95
N ALA A 164 -28.39 -36.79 -6.05
CA ALA A 164 -28.42 -37.41 -7.38
C ALA A 164 -27.65 -36.58 -8.43
N ALA A 165 -26.31 -36.49 -8.34
CA ALA A 165 -25.51 -35.91 -9.43
C ALA A 165 -24.01 -36.24 -9.38
N ILE A 166 -23.61 -37.49 -9.13
CA ILE A 166 -22.19 -37.89 -9.32
C ILE A 166 -22.14 -39.29 -9.91
N ALA A 167 -22.28 -39.40 -11.24
CA ALA A 167 -22.03 -40.69 -11.90
C ALA A 167 -21.70 -40.61 -13.41
N LEU A 168 -21.18 -39.50 -13.95
CA LEU A 168 -20.67 -39.47 -15.35
C LEU A 168 -19.47 -38.52 -15.58
N GLY A 169 -18.81 -38.03 -14.52
CA GLY A 169 -17.78 -36.97 -14.66
C GLY A 169 -16.32 -37.44 -14.67
N VAL A 170 -16.04 -38.70 -14.33
CA VAL A 170 -14.65 -39.11 -13.99
C VAL A 170 -13.79 -39.37 -15.22
N VAL A 171 -14.36 -39.85 -16.33
CA VAL A 171 -13.56 -40.22 -17.52
C VAL A 171 -13.05 -38.97 -18.26
N LEU A 172 -13.88 -37.94 -18.40
CA LEU A 172 -13.47 -36.68 -19.04
C LEU A 172 -12.49 -35.88 -18.16
N GLY A 173 -12.70 -35.86 -16.85
CA GLY A 173 -11.81 -35.17 -15.91
C GLY A 173 -10.39 -35.75 -15.91
N ALA A 174 -10.25 -37.08 -15.94
CA ALA A 174 -8.93 -37.73 -15.96
C ALA A 174 -8.14 -37.41 -17.23
N VAL A 175 -8.79 -37.33 -18.40
CA VAL A 175 -8.12 -37.00 -19.66
C VAL A 175 -7.61 -35.55 -19.67
N VAL A 176 -8.39 -34.60 -19.12
CA VAL A 176 -7.98 -33.19 -19.02
C VAL A 176 -6.82 -33.01 -18.02
N VAL A 177 -6.88 -33.67 -16.87
CA VAL A 177 -5.80 -33.58 -15.87
C VAL A 177 -4.50 -34.22 -16.38
N LEU A 178 -4.57 -35.37 -17.05
CA LEU A 178 -3.38 -36.03 -17.60
C LEU A 178 -2.77 -35.25 -18.78
N SER A 179 -3.59 -34.61 -19.61
CA SER A 179 -3.09 -33.76 -20.70
C SER A 179 -2.43 -32.47 -20.19
N LEU A 180 -3.01 -31.82 -19.17
CA LEU A 180 -2.39 -30.65 -18.51
C LEU A 180 -1.08 -31.01 -17.80
N ALA A 181 -1.05 -32.12 -17.06
CA ALA A 181 0.15 -32.59 -16.37
C ALA A 181 1.26 -32.95 -17.36
N GLY A 182 0.92 -33.63 -18.47
CA GLY A 182 1.86 -33.95 -19.55
C GLY A 182 2.43 -32.70 -20.23
N PHE A 183 1.58 -31.74 -20.55
CA PHE A 183 2.00 -30.46 -21.14
C PHE A 183 2.94 -29.69 -20.20
N PHE A 184 2.60 -29.61 -18.91
CA PHE A 184 3.41 -28.91 -17.92
C PHE A 184 4.78 -29.58 -17.71
N MET A 185 4.84 -30.91 -17.65
CA MET A 185 6.11 -31.63 -17.57
C MET A 185 6.98 -31.48 -18.82
N LEU A 186 6.38 -31.44 -20.01
CA LEU A 186 7.12 -31.16 -21.25
C LEU A 186 7.64 -29.73 -21.29
N TRP A 187 6.87 -28.77 -20.76
CA TRP A 187 7.28 -27.38 -20.69
C TRP A 187 8.44 -27.15 -19.70
N MET A 188 8.43 -27.85 -18.58
CA MET A 188 9.57 -27.86 -17.65
C MET A 188 10.84 -28.52 -18.21
N ARG A 189 10.69 -29.43 -19.18
CA ARG A 189 11.83 -30.08 -19.85
C ARG A 189 12.42 -29.27 -21.00
N ILE A 190 11.82 -28.14 -21.38
CA ILE A 190 12.50 -27.20 -22.27
C ILE A 190 13.71 -26.69 -21.49
N PRO A 191 14.95 -27.01 -21.90
CA PRO A 191 16.13 -26.51 -21.23
C PRO A 191 16.03 -25.00 -21.25
N LYS A 192 15.96 -24.39 -20.05
CA LYS A 192 16.21 -22.95 -19.91
C LYS A 192 17.51 -22.73 -20.66
N LYS A 193 17.47 -21.99 -21.77
CA LYS A 193 18.68 -21.64 -22.52
C LYS A 193 19.66 -21.21 -21.45
N PRO A 194 20.87 -21.80 -21.37
CA PRO A 194 21.84 -21.39 -20.38
C PRO A 194 21.86 -19.88 -20.48
N GLU A 195 21.47 -19.25 -19.36
CA GLU A 195 21.63 -17.83 -19.18
C GLU A 195 22.99 -17.53 -19.76
N TYR A 196 23.02 -16.69 -20.79
CA TYR A 196 24.25 -16.27 -21.40
C TYR A 196 25.01 -15.65 -20.24
N ILE A 197 25.87 -16.45 -19.60
CA ILE A 197 26.91 -16.01 -18.70
C ILE A 197 27.63 -15.05 -19.61
N SER A 198 27.28 -13.76 -19.45
CA SER A 198 28.03 -12.71 -20.10
C SER A 198 29.47 -13.07 -19.78
N PRO A 199 30.33 -13.20 -20.81
CA PRO A 199 31.73 -13.53 -20.59
C PRO A 199 32.19 -12.63 -19.44
N PRO A 200 32.93 -13.16 -18.45
CA PRO A 200 33.34 -12.40 -17.28
C PRO A 200 33.81 -11.08 -17.84
N VAL A 201 33.07 -10.01 -17.53
CA VAL A 201 33.45 -8.66 -17.94
C VAL A 201 34.89 -8.61 -17.50
N PRO A 202 35.87 -8.49 -18.43
CA PRO A 202 37.25 -8.40 -18.02
C PRO A 202 37.22 -7.36 -16.94
N LEU A 203 37.72 -7.74 -15.77
CA LEU A 203 37.84 -6.88 -14.61
C LEU A 203 38.70 -5.73 -15.13
N TYR A 204 38.02 -4.75 -15.72
CA TYR A 204 38.59 -3.53 -16.18
C TYR A 204 38.92 -2.95 -14.83
N LYS A 205 40.18 -3.14 -14.44
CA LYS A 205 40.88 -2.22 -13.60
C LYS A 205 40.44 -0.87 -14.13
N ARG A 206 39.45 -0.31 -13.45
CA ARG A 206 39.17 1.10 -13.45
C ARG A 206 40.44 1.66 -12.84
N HIS A 207 41.47 1.78 -13.67
CA HIS A 207 42.30 2.94 -13.62
C HIS A 207 41.29 4.08 -13.77
N TYR A 208 40.79 4.55 -12.63
CA TYR A 208 40.61 5.97 -12.42
C TYR A 208 41.97 6.58 -12.76
N GLN A 209 42.23 6.75 -14.05
CA GLN A 209 42.81 7.97 -14.53
C GLN A 209 41.87 9.02 -13.97
N ALA A 210 42.28 9.59 -12.83
CA ALA A 210 41.92 10.94 -12.47
C ALA A 210 42.27 11.78 -13.69
N LYS A 211 41.33 11.83 -14.64
CA LYS A 211 41.32 12.84 -15.66
C LYS A 211 41.15 14.09 -14.83
N ASP A 212 42.22 14.87 -14.71
CA ASP A 212 42.24 16.16 -14.04
C ASP A 212 40.95 16.88 -14.38
N ILE A 213 39.99 16.77 -13.47
CA ILE A 213 38.87 17.69 -13.40
C ILE A 213 39.61 18.95 -13.02
N LYS A 214 39.92 19.77 -14.02
CA LYS A 214 40.25 21.17 -13.80
C LYS A 214 39.18 21.67 -12.87
N HIS A 215 39.59 21.83 -11.61
CA HIS A 215 38.89 22.55 -10.59
C HIS A 215 38.35 23.81 -11.29
N PRO A 216 37.02 24.01 -11.40
CA PRO A 216 36.52 25.31 -11.80
C PRO A 216 37.19 26.27 -10.83
N GLN A 217 38.03 27.16 -11.36
CA GLN A 217 38.68 28.16 -10.54
C GLN A 217 37.56 28.86 -9.79
N GLU A 218 37.63 28.76 -8.46
CA GLU A 218 37.02 29.67 -7.52
C GLU A 218 37.09 31.06 -8.16
N LEU A 219 35.99 31.49 -8.77
CA LEU A 219 35.85 32.88 -9.15
C LEU A 219 35.71 33.55 -7.80
N SER A 220 36.84 34.04 -7.29
CA SER A 220 36.88 34.93 -6.15
C SER A 220 36.02 36.13 -6.51
N VAL A 221 34.73 36.02 -6.23
CA VAL A 221 33.82 37.14 -6.20
C VAL A 221 34.33 38.00 -5.06
N TYR A 222 35.17 38.95 -5.45
CA TYR A 222 35.57 40.09 -4.66
C TYR A 222 34.28 40.87 -4.36
N ARG A 223 33.54 40.40 -3.36
CA ARG A 223 32.44 41.15 -2.77
C ARG A 223 33.09 42.20 -1.89
N ALA A 224 33.42 43.34 -2.49
CA ALA A 224 33.69 44.55 -1.74
C ALA A 224 32.46 44.83 -0.89
N ALA A 225 32.55 44.52 0.40
CA ALA A 225 31.66 45.06 1.39
C ALA A 225 31.89 46.57 1.41
N HIS A 226 31.04 47.32 0.70
CA HIS A 226 30.83 48.72 1.06
C HIS A 226 30.00 48.71 2.33
N GLU A 227 30.70 48.78 3.46
CA GLU A 227 30.17 49.28 4.71
C GLU A 227 29.58 50.67 4.43
N MET A 228 28.25 50.79 4.50
CA MET A 228 27.62 52.10 4.55
C MET A 228 27.56 52.53 6.03
N PRO A 229 28.01 53.75 6.36
CA PRO A 229 27.92 54.26 7.72
C PRO A 229 26.46 54.39 8.15
N VAL A 230 26.19 53.84 9.33
CA VAL A 230 24.99 54.13 10.12
C VAL A 230 25.11 55.55 10.65
N ASP A 231 24.46 56.53 10.01
CA ASP A 231 23.91 57.65 10.77
C ASP A 231 22.77 58.37 10.04
N GLN A 232 21.91 58.99 10.85
CA GLN A 232 20.80 59.90 10.56
C GLN A 232 19.40 59.30 10.47
N ARG A 233 18.82 59.08 11.66
CA ARG A 233 17.38 59.35 11.91
C ARG A 233 17.16 60.87 11.95
N PRO A 234 16.20 61.43 11.20
CA PRO A 234 15.58 62.69 11.57
C PRO A 234 14.47 62.44 12.60
N ARG A 235 14.56 63.14 13.72
CA ARG A 235 13.43 63.45 14.61
C ARG A 235 12.53 64.50 13.95
N GLY A 236 11.23 64.41 14.25
CA GLY A 236 10.25 65.49 14.08
C GLY A 236 9.20 65.15 13.02
N TYR A 237 7.91 65.33 13.24
CA TYR A 237 7.15 66.03 14.29
C TYR A 237 5.82 65.31 14.51
#